data_AF-A0AAV0YA66-F1
#
_entry.id   AF-A0AAV0YA66-F1
#
_cell.length_a   1.000
_cell.length_b   1.000
_cell.length_c   1.000
_cell.angle_alpha   90.00
_cell.angle_beta   90.00
_cell.angle_gamma   90.00
#
_symmetry.space_group_name_H-M   'P 1'
#
loop_
_entity.id
_entity.type
_entity.pdbx_description
1 polymer ?
#
loop_
_entity_poly.entity_id
_entity_poly.type
_entity_poly.pdbx_seq_one_letter_code
_entity_poly.pdbx_strand_id
1 'polypeptide(L)'
;MACCTLHKFLCRKRQHQYIFSGSADQENIEDGTIELGERPLPNTLTDLEIGHSRNSRQNAKDVRDLYVDYFSNDGVVSWQNKFI
;
A
#
# COMPACT_ATOMS: atom_id res chain seq x y z
N MET A 1 1.55 -12.88 -2.42
CA MET A 1 1.23 -13.77 -1.27
C MET A 1 1.34 -13.04 0.07
N ALA A 2 2.47 -12.37 0.37
CA ALA A 2 2.64 -11.63 1.63
C ALA A 2 1.51 -10.60 1.91
N CYS A 3 1.12 -9.79 0.93
CA CYS A 3 0.05 -8.80 1.09
C CYS A 3 -1.31 -9.45 1.44
N CYS A 4 -1.66 -10.57 0.81
CA CYS A 4 -2.92 -11.28 1.10
C CYS A 4 -2.91 -11.89 2.51
N THR A 5 -1.76 -12.43 2.93
CA THR A 5 -1.60 -12.97 4.29
C THR A 5 -1.68 -11.87 5.33
N LEU A 6 -1.03 -10.73 5.08
CA LEU A 6 -1.09 -9.56 5.95
C LEU A 6 -2.51 -8.99 6.05
N HIS A 7 -3.20 -8.82 4.91
CA HIS A 7 -4.59 -8.37 4.85
C HIS A 7 -5.49 -9.27 5.70
N LYS A 8 -5.41 -10.59 5.51
CA LYS A 8 -6.17 -11.57 6.32
C LYS A 8 -5.83 -11.48 7.81
N PHE A 9 -4.56 -11.34 8.15
CA PHE A 9 -4.12 -11.19 9.54
C PHE A 9 -4.69 -9.92 10.19
N LEU A 10 -4.60 -8.78 9.50
CA LEU A 10 -5.10 -7.50 9.99
C LEU A 10 -6.62 -7.49 10.12
N CYS A 11 -7.35 -8.03 9.14
CA CYS A 11 -8.80 -8.21 9.23
C CYS A 11 -9.20 -9.06 10.44
N ARG A 12 -8.42 -10.09 10.80
CA ARG A 12 -8.74 -10.96 11.96
C ARG A 12 -8.31 -10.39 13.31
N LYS A 13 -7.18 -9.69 13.39
CA LYS A 13 -6.57 -9.26 14.66
C LYS A 13 -6.83 -7.79 15.00
N ARG A 14 -7.12 -6.96 14.00
CA ARG A 14 -7.23 -5.51 14.10
C ARG A 14 -8.37 -4.96 13.25
N GLN A 15 -9.49 -5.70 13.16
CA GLN A 15 -10.61 -5.37 12.27
C GLN A 15 -11.03 -3.89 12.37
N HIS A 16 -11.33 -3.41 13.59
CA HIS A 16 -11.78 -2.04 13.83
C HIS A 16 -10.74 -0.95 13.53
N GLN A 17 -9.46 -1.29 13.40
CA GLN A 17 -8.38 -0.33 13.12
C GLN A 17 -7.88 -0.41 11.68
N TYR A 18 -8.11 -1.53 11.00
CA TYR A 18 -7.63 -1.78 9.65
C TYR A 18 -8.67 -1.45 8.58
N ILE A 19 -9.91 -1.91 8.77
CA ILE A 19 -11.05 -1.63 7.88
C ILE A 19 -12.24 -1.33 8.79
N PHE A 20 -12.41 -0.06 9.13
CA PHE A 20 -13.55 0.38 9.92
C PHE A 20 -14.79 0.54 9.03
N SER A 21 -15.98 0.60 9.64
CA SER A 21 -17.24 0.74 8.90
C SER A 21 -17.22 2.02 8.08
N GLY A 22 -17.47 1.88 6.77
CA GLY A 22 -17.40 3.00 5.83
C GLY A 22 -16.00 3.28 5.27
N SER A 23 -14.94 2.55 5.62
CA SER A 23 -13.60 2.82 5.04
C SER A 23 -13.40 2.23 3.63
N ALA A 24 -14.31 1.38 3.18
CA ALA A 24 -14.26 0.71 1.88
C ALA A 24 -15.67 0.60 1.31
N ASP A 25 -15.77 0.52 -0.02
CA ASP A 25 -17.03 0.31 -0.71
C ASP A 25 -17.62 -1.07 -0.31
N GLN A 26 -18.92 -1.09 -0.01
CA GLN A 26 -19.66 -2.31 0.35
C GLN A 26 -20.74 -2.58 -0.70
N GLU A 27 -20.73 -3.79 -1.24
CA GLU A 27 -21.76 -4.25 -2.15
C GLU A 27 -22.92 -4.85 -1.35
N ASN A 28 -24.12 -4.33 -1.56
CA ASN A 28 -25.34 -4.97 -1.11
C ASN A 28 -25.77 -6.00 -2.15
N ILE A 29 -25.65 -7.28 -1.78
CA ILE A 29 -25.90 -8.42 -2.66
C ILE A 29 -27.40 -8.57 -2.99
N GLU A 30 -28.29 -8.04 -2.14
CA GLU A 30 -29.74 -8.20 -2.33
C GLU A 30 -30.31 -7.28 -3.41
N ASP A 31 -29.84 -6.04 -3.47
CA ASP A 31 -30.32 -5.02 -4.41
C ASP A 31 -29.28 -4.64 -5.49
N GLY A 32 -28.07 -5.18 -5.39
CA GLY A 32 -26.96 -4.91 -6.31
C GLY A 32 -26.41 -3.49 -6.20
N THR A 33 -26.71 -2.77 -5.11
CA THR A 33 -26.22 -1.42 -4.90
C THR A 33 -24.85 -1.43 -4.24
N ILE A 34 -24.08 -0.35 -4.45
CA ILE A 34 -22.76 -0.17 -3.83
C ILE A 34 -22.85 1.03 -2.89
N GLU A 35 -22.68 0.76 -1.59
CA GLU A 35 -22.46 1.79 -0.59
C GLU A 35 -21.00 2.25 -0.68
N LEU A 36 -20.80 3.53 -0.95
CA LEU A 36 -19.46 4.10 -1.10
C LEU A 36 -18.80 4.30 0.28
N GLY A 37 -17.54 3.92 0.38
CA GLY A 37 -16.70 4.22 1.54
C GLY A 37 -16.22 5.67 1.55
N GLU A 38 -15.38 6.01 2.55
CA GLU A 38 -14.76 7.31 2.72
C GLU A 38 -13.94 7.66 1.47
N ARG A 39 -14.23 8.85 0.94
CA ARG A 39 -13.52 9.42 -0.19
C ARG A 39 -12.99 10.79 0.20
N PRO A 40 -11.81 11.17 -0.31
CA PRO A 40 -11.35 12.53 -0.18
C PRO A 40 -12.37 13.48 -0.82
N LEU A 41 -12.46 14.69 -0.28
CA LEU A 41 -13.33 15.71 -0.87
C LEU A 41 -12.96 15.89 -2.36
N PRO A 42 -13.95 16.09 -3.25
CA PRO A 42 -13.67 16.37 -4.65
C PRO A 42 -12.63 17.49 -4.79
N ASN A 43 -11.66 17.29 -5.68
CA ASN A 43 -10.57 18.24 -5.97
C ASN A 43 -9.60 18.54 -4.80
N THR A 44 -9.57 17.72 -3.74
CA THR A 44 -8.54 17.85 -2.69
C THR A 44 -7.27 17.06 -2.96
N LEU A 45 -7.36 16.00 -3.78
CA LEU A 45 -6.18 15.27 -4.22
C LEU A 45 -5.60 15.92 -5.47
N THR A 46 -4.27 16.00 -5.50
CA THR A 46 -3.53 16.36 -6.71
C THR A 46 -3.46 15.14 -7.62
N ASP A 47 -3.65 15.35 -8.93
CA ASP A 47 -3.44 14.29 -9.90
C ASP A 47 -2.01 13.73 -9.79
N LEU A 48 -1.89 12.42 -9.93
CA LEU A 48 -0.58 11.79 -10.05
C LEU A 48 0.11 12.32 -11.31
N GLU A 49 1.39 12.65 -11.20
CA GLU A 49 2.19 12.97 -12.38
C GLU A 49 2.18 11.78 -13.34
N ILE A 50 1.50 11.94 -14.47
CA ILE A 50 1.47 10.94 -15.53
C ILE A 50 2.87 10.92 -16.15
N GLY A 51 3.69 9.95 -15.75
CA GLY A 51 4.98 9.72 -16.37
C GLY A 51 4.80 9.37 -17.85
N HIS A 52 5.37 10.17 -18.74
CA HIS A 52 5.39 9.88 -20.19
C HIS A 52 6.16 8.60 -20.57
N SER A 53 6.76 7.90 -19.60
CA SER A 53 7.56 6.69 -19.82
C SER A 53 7.06 5.56 -18.93
N ARG A 54 6.73 4.42 -19.54
CA ARG A 54 6.49 3.15 -18.84
C ARG A 54 7.72 2.64 -18.08
N ASN A 55 8.89 3.21 -18.35
CA ASN A 55 10.15 2.89 -17.68
C ASN A 55 10.49 3.99 -16.66
N SER A 56 10.83 3.57 -15.44
CA SER A 56 11.40 4.46 -14.44
C SER A 56 12.64 5.17 -14.98
N ARG A 57 12.79 6.46 -14.65
CA ARG A 57 13.97 7.26 -15.01
C ARG A 57 15.23 6.56 -14.46
N GLN A 58 16.36 6.66 -15.18
CA GLN A 58 17.61 6.03 -14.74
C GLN A 58 17.97 6.44 -13.31
N ASN A 59 17.87 7.73 -12.99
CA ASN A 59 18.06 8.25 -11.64
C ASN A 59 17.23 7.53 -10.56
N ALA A 60 15.97 7.17 -10.84
CA ALA A 60 15.14 6.46 -9.88
C ALA A 60 15.62 5.01 -9.64
N LYS A 61 16.23 4.39 -10.66
CA LYS A 61 16.87 3.08 -10.53
C LYS A 61 18.17 3.20 -9.73
N ASP A 62 18.96 4.23 -10.03
CA ASP A 62 20.23 4.48 -9.34
C ASP A 62 19.99 4.75 -7.84
N VAL A 63 18.98 5.57 -7.49
CA VAL A 63 18.57 5.82 -6.10
C VAL A 63 18.09 4.55 -5.41
N ARG A 64 17.28 3.72 -6.10
CA ARG A 64 16.85 2.43 -5.56
C ARG A 64 18.05 1.54 -5.25
N ASP A 65 18.99 1.42 -6.18
CA ASP A 65 20.15 0.55 -6.04
C ASP A 65 21.08 1.05 -4.91
N LEU A 66 21.20 2.37 -4.73
CA LEU A 66 21.85 3.00 -3.56
C LEU A 66 21.22 2.60 -2.23
N TYR A 67 19.88 2.65 -2.12
CA TYR A 67 19.19 2.25 -0.89
C TYR A 67 19.33 0.75 -0.63
N VAL A 68 19.25 -0.08 -1.68
CA VAL A 68 19.47 -1.53 -1.55
C VAL A 68 20.85 -1.82 -0.99
N ASP A 69 21.88 -1.18 -1.54
CA ASP A 69 23.26 -1.36 -1.09
C ASP A 69 23.44 -0.92 0.37
N TYR A 70 22.94 0.27 0.72
CA TYR A 70 23.01 0.78 2.09
C TYR A 70 22.33 -0.15 3.10
N PHE A 71 21.06 -0.52 2.87
CA PHE A 71 20.31 -1.35 3.84
C PHE A 71 20.72 -2.83 3.83
N SER A 72 21.52 -3.27 2.86
CA SER A 72 22.12 -4.61 2.85
C SER A 72 23.46 -4.66 3.59
N ASN A 73 24.14 -3.51 3.70
CA ASN A 73 25.46 -3.39 4.30
C ASN A 73 25.41 -2.48 5.53
N ASP A 74 25.81 -1.21 5.40
CA ASP A 74 26.04 -0.29 6.52
C ASP A 74 24.77 0.02 7.33
N GLY A 75 23.62 0.04 6.68
CA GLY A 75 22.31 0.29 7.27
C GLY A 75 21.60 -0.96 7.78
N VAL A 76 22.27 -2.11 7.85
CA VAL A 76 21.65 -3.37 8.25
C VAL A 76 21.17 -3.30 9.70
N VAL A 77 19.91 -3.67 9.93
CA VAL A 77 19.30 -3.67 11.27
C VAL A 77 19.26 -5.06 11.86
N SER A 78 19.44 -5.15 13.18
CA SER A 78 19.59 -6.42 13.91
C SER A 78 18.39 -7.38 13.82
N TRP A 79 17.23 -6.88 13.38
CA TRP A 79 16.02 -7.68 13.18
C TRP A 79 15.79 -8.10 11.73
N GLN A 80 16.53 -7.56 10.77
CA GLN A 80 16.32 -7.77 9.33
C GLN A 80 16.47 -9.24 8.93
N ASN A 81 17.43 -9.94 9.52
CA ASN A 81 17.69 -11.36 9.27
C ASN A 81 16.90 -12.31 10.18
N LYS A 82 16.06 -11.79 11.09
CA LYS A 82 15.29 -12.62 12.03
C LYS A 82 14.00 -13.20 11.42
N PHE A 83 13.58 -12.69 10.27
CA PHE A 83 12.32 -13.06 9.62
C PHE A 83 12.52 -13.57 8.17
N ILE A 84 13.72 -14.04 7.84
CA ILE A 84 14.00 -14.73 6.58
C ILE A 84 13.57 -16.19 6.69
#